data_AF-A0A399DW27-F1
#
_entry.id   AF-A0A399DW27-F1
#
_cell.length_a   1.000
_cell.length_b   1.000
_cell.length_c   1.000
_cell.angle_alpha   90.00
_cell.angle_beta   90.00
_cell.angle_gamma   90.00
#
_symmetry.space_group_name_H-M   'P 1'
#
loop_
_entity.id
_entity.type
_entity.pdbx_description
1 polymer ?
#
loop_
_entity_poly.entity_id
_entity_poly.type
_entity_poly.pdbx_seq_one_letter_code
_entity_poly.pdbx_strand_id
1 'polypeptide(L)'
;MKKSGFTLIELLIVIAIIGILAAVLVPNLLNARKTAQVRAEQAYAQNVYKAANAAIAEDPNIAATEIQKSCKTGYSVTITNGGTYDAGSAPGTISGTGGDCNVTYNATTQAVSVTYNGATTPAKTIP
;
A
#
# COMPACT_ATOMS: atom_id res chain seq x y z
N MET A 1 -7.01 -17.04 -56.07
CA MET A 1 -7.51 -16.85 -54.68
C MET A 1 -7.83 -15.38 -54.51
N LYS A 2 -9.11 -15.00 -54.30
CA LYS A 2 -9.50 -13.60 -54.08
C LYS A 2 -9.03 -13.20 -52.67
N LYS A 3 -8.13 -12.23 -52.57
CA LYS A 3 -7.82 -11.57 -51.29
C LYS A 3 -9.02 -10.68 -50.94
N SER A 4 -9.75 -11.01 -49.89
CA SER A 4 -10.67 -10.06 -49.25
C SER A 4 -9.82 -9.01 -48.54
N GLY A 5 -9.82 -7.78 -49.06
CA GLY A 5 -9.19 -6.64 -48.42
C GLY A 5 -10.12 -6.04 -47.38
N PHE A 6 -9.55 -5.65 -46.23
CA PHE A 6 -10.23 -4.84 -45.22
C PHE A 6 -10.46 -3.44 -45.80
N THR A 7 -11.66 -2.88 -45.68
CA THR A 7 -11.94 -1.54 -46.19
C THR A 7 -11.40 -0.48 -45.23
N LEU A 8 -10.99 0.67 -45.78
CA LEU A 8 -10.55 1.81 -44.97
C LEU A 8 -11.69 2.32 -44.06
N ILE A 9 -12.94 2.25 -44.51
CA ILE A 9 -14.10 2.69 -43.73
C ILE A 9 -14.37 1.78 -42.53
N GLU A 10 -14.17 0.46 -42.68
CA GLU A 10 -14.26 -0.48 -41.55
C GLU A 10 -13.22 -0.16 -40.49
N LEU A 11 -11.99 0.16 -40.90
CA LEU A 11 -10.93 0.55 -39.95
C LEU A 11 -11.27 1.86 -39.24
N LEU A 12 -11.84 2.84 -39.96
CA LEU A 12 -12.21 4.14 -39.42
C LEU A 12 -13.33 4.05 -38.37
N ILE A 13 -14.36 3.24 -38.60
CA ILE A 13 -15.46 3.06 -37.63
C ILE A 13 -14.96 2.37 -36.37
N VAL A 14 -14.08 1.37 -36.50
CA VAL A 14 -13.53 0.64 -35.35
C VAL A 14 -12.73 1.55 -34.43
N ILE A 15 -11.83 2.37 -34.98
CA ILE A 15 -11.05 3.31 -34.15
C ILE A 15 -11.94 4.39 -33.52
N ALA A 16 -13.02 4.81 -34.20
CA ALA A 16 -13.97 5.77 -33.65
C ALA A 16 -14.70 5.19 -32.43
N ILE A 17 -15.17 3.94 -32.49
CA ILE A 17 -15.83 3.28 -31.36
C ILE A 17 -14.85 3.04 -30.21
N ILE A 18 -13.63 2.57 -30.49
CA ILE A 18 -12.58 2.39 -29.48
C ILE A 18 -12.26 3.74 -28.80
N GLY A 19 -12.21 4.84 -29.57
CA GLY A 19 -11.99 6.18 -29.03
C GLY A 19 -13.06 6.61 -28.03
N ILE A 20 -14.34 6.39 -28.34
CA ILE A 20 -15.46 6.71 -27.44
C ILE A 20 -15.38 5.89 -26.15
N LEU A 21 -15.13 4.57 -26.27
CA LEU A 21 -15.01 3.69 -25.11
C LEU A 21 -13.82 4.07 -24.24
N ALA A 22 -12.66 4.33 -24.84
CA ALA A 22 -11.45 4.72 -24.11
C ALA A 22 -11.63 6.05 -23.36
N ALA A 23 -12.33 7.02 -23.95
CA ALA A 23 -12.56 8.34 -23.34
C ALA A 23 -13.31 8.24 -22.00
N VAL A 24 -14.29 7.33 -21.88
CA VAL A 24 -15.05 7.13 -20.64
C VAL A 24 -14.32 6.17 -19.67
N LEU A 25 -13.63 5.16 -20.20
CA LEU A 25 -13.04 4.10 -19.39
C LEU A 25 -11.75 4.52 -18.68
N VAL A 26 -10.87 5.27 -19.37
CA VAL A 26 -9.57 5.67 -18.82
C VAL A 26 -9.68 6.46 -17.50
N PRO A 27 -10.48 7.54 -17.37
CA PRO A 27 -10.56 8.28 -16.11
C PRO A 27 -11.08 7.42 -14.96
N ASN A 28 -12.07 6.56 -15.22
CA ASN A 28 -12.62 5.64 -14.21
C ASN A 28 -11.59 4.62 -13.74
N LEU A 29 -10.80 4.06 -14.67
CA LEU A 29 -9.73 3.12 -14.36
C LEU A 29 -8.64 3.78 -13.51
N LEU A 30 -8.24 5.02 -13.84
CA LEU A 30 -7.23 5.76 -13.07
C LEU A 30 -7.70 6.02 -11.63
N ASN A 31 -8.96 6.43 -11.46
CA ASN A 31 -9.54 6.63 -10.14
C ASN A 31 -9.64 5.33 -9.33
N ALA A 32 -10.11 4.25 -9.95
CA ALA A 32 -10.20 2.94 -9.30
C ALA A 32 -8.82 2.44 -8.84
N ARG A 33 -7.78 2.61 -9.66
CA ARG A 33 -6.40 2.28 -9.29
C ARG A 33 -5.91 3.10 -8.11
N LYS A 34 -6.15 4.41 -8.10
CA LYS A 34 -5.78 5.30 -6.98
C LYS A 34 -6.49 4.89 -5.69
N THR A 35 -7.79 4.61 -5.74
CA THR A 35 -8.55 4.15 -4.57
C THR A 35 -8.04 2.81 -4.05
N ALA A 36 -7.73 1.86 -4.93
CA ALA A 36 -7.16 0.57 -4.55
C ALA A 36 -5.81 0.73 -3.85
N GLN A 37 -4.94 1.62 -4.36
CA GLN A 37 -3.66 1.94 -3.73
C GLN A 37 -3.84 2.50 -2.32
N VAL A 38 -4.69 3.52 -2.14
CA VAL A 38 -4.98 4.11 -0.81
C VAL A 38 -5.48 3.05 0.19
N ARG A 39 -6.36 2.14 -0.26
CA ARG A 39 -6.87 1.07 0.59
C ARG A 39 -5.79 0.05 0.96
N ALA A 40 -4.92 -0.31 0.02
CA ALA A 40 -3.82 -1.22 0.27
C ALA A 40 -2.84 -0.64 1.31
N GLU A 41 -2.51 0.65 1.21
CA GLU A 41 -1.66 1.33 2.20
C GLU A 41 -2.28 1.35 3.59
N GLN A 42 -3.57 1.72 3.68
CA GLN A 42 -4.28 1.76 4.94
C GLN A 42 -4.36 0.37 5.59
N ALA A 43 -4.64 -0.67 4.81
CA ALA A 43 -4.68 -2.05 5.30
C ALA A 43 -3.30 -2.51 5.79
N TYR A 44 -2.25 -2.20 5.02
CA TYR A 44 -0.88 -2.53 5.42
C TYR A 44 -0.48 -1.81 6.71
N ALA A 45 -0.73 -0.51 6.83
CA ALA A 45 -0.42 0.24 8.04
C ALA A 45 -1.20 -0.28 9.28
N GLN A 46 -2.44 -0.74 9.10
CA GLN A 46 -3.20 -1.41 10.16
C GLN A 46 -2.56 -2.75 10.56
N ASN A 47 -2.04 -3.51 9.61
CA ASN A 47 -1.35 -4.77 9.90
C ASN A 47 -0.02 -4.51 10.64
N VAL A 48 0.73 -3.47 10.24
CA VAL A 48 1.94 -3.00 10.95
C VAL A 48 1.59 -2.65 12.40
N TYR A 49 0.55 -1.85 12.61
CA TYR A 49 0.09 -1.46 13.94
C TYR A 49 -0.26 -2.68 14.81
N LYS A 50 -1.00 -3.63 14.24
CA LYS A 50 -1.37 -4.88 14.92
C LYS A 50 -0.16 -5.74 15.25
N ALA A 51 0.79 -5.88 14.33
CA ALA A 51 2.01 -6.66 14.54
C ALA A 51 2.87 -6.05 15.67
N ALA A 52 3.03 -4.72 15.67
CA ALA A 52 3.72 -3.99 16.73
C ALA A 52 3.07 -4.20 18.10
N ASN A 53 1.74 -4.01 18.18
CA ASN A 53 1.00 -4.16 19.43
C ASN A 53 0.94 -5.61 19.92
N ALA A 54 0.89 -6.58 19.01
CA ALA A 54 0.97 -7.99 19.39
C ALA A 54 2.34 -8.29 20.04
N ALA A 55 3.42 -7.73 19.49
CA ALA A 55 4.74 -7.91 20.07
C ALA A 55 4.87 -7.26 21.47
N ILE A 56 4.34 -6.05 21.64
CA ILE A 56 4.34 -5.34 22.93
C ILE A 56 3.44 -6.05 23.96
N ALA A 57 2.36 -6.69 23.51
CA ALA A 57 1.49 -7.47 24.38
C ALA A 57 2.13 -8.77 24.86
N GLU A 58 3.02 -9.38 24.07
CA GLU A 58 3.79 -10.56 24.47
C GLU A 58 4.92 -10.18 25.44
N ASP A 59 5.69 -9.12 25.14
CA ASP A 59 6.73 -8.61 26.03
C ASP A 59 6.45 -7.17 26.49
N PRO A 60 5.91 -6.98 27.72
CA PRO A 60 5.63 -5.65 28.25
C PRO A 60 6.90 -4.83 28.55
N ASN A 61 8.09 -5.43 28.50
CA ASN A 61 9.37 -4.77 28.70
C ASN A 61 10.18 -4.62 27.40
N ILE A 62 9.56 -4.88 26.25
CA ILE A 62 10.22 -4.80 24.94
C ILE A 62 10.94 -3.46 24.76
N ALA A 63 12.18 -3.52 24.32
CA ALA A 63 12.95 -2.31 24.12
C ALA A 63 12.45 -1.56 22.88
N ALA A 64 12.43 -0.23 22.92
CA ALA A 64 12.04 0.57 21.76
C ALA A 64 12.96 0.38 20.53
N THR A 65 14.13 -0.23 20.73
CA THR A 65 15.05 -0.64 19.67
C THR A 65 14.66 -1.93 18.96
N GLU A 66 13.84 -2.78 19.60
CA GLU A 66 13.31 -4.02 19.01
C GLU A 66 12.09 -3.74 18.11
N ILE A 67 11.38 -2.63 18.36
CA ILE A 67 10.34 -2.15 17.45
C ILE A 67 10.96 -1.48 16.23
N GLN A 68 10.75 -2.06 15.05
CA GLN A 68 11.24 -1.49 13.81
C GLN A 68 10.62 -0.09 13.58
N LYS A 69 11.44 0.92 13.30
CA LYS A 69 10.97 2.32 13.14
C LYS A 69 10.41 2.63 11.76
N SER A 70 10.72 1.81 10.77
CA SER A 70 10.23 1.97 9.41
C SER A 70 9.38 0.76 9.03
N CYS A 71 8.40 0.95 8.17
CA CYS A 71 7.62 -0.10 7.54
C CYS A 71 7.67 0.03 6.01
N LYS A 72 8.67 0.75 5.47
CA LYS A 72 8.72 1.16 4.06
C LYS A 72 8.88 0.00 3.07
N THR A 73 9.62 -1.04 3.43
CA THR A 73 9.87 -2.22 2.58
C THR A 73 9.12 -3.46 3.08
N GLY A 74 8.86 -3.50 4.38
CA GLY A 74 8.18 -4.55 5.11
C GLY A 74 8.25 -4.21 6.59
N TYR A 75 7.60 -5.01 7.43
CA TYR A 75 7.62 -4.77 8.87
C TYR A 75 7.60 -6.07 9.65
N SER A 76 8.63 -6.29 10.47
CA SER A 76 8.70 -7.42 11.37
C SER A 76 9.29 -6.99 12.72
N VAL A 77 8.73 -7.52 13.81
CA VAL A 77 9.29 -7.42 15.16
C VAL A 77 9.57 -8.83 15.63
N THR A 78 10.78 -9.09 16.13
CA THR A 78 11.13 -10.38 16.75
C THR A 78 11.48 -10.14 18.20
N ILE A 79 10.80 -10.83 19.09
CA ILE A 79 11.02 -10.72 20.53
C ILE A 79 12.13 -11.67 20.94
N THR A 80 13.00 -11.23 21.83
CA THR A 80 14.03 -12.08 22.42
C THR A 80 13.39 -13.25 23.20
N ASN A 81 13.60 -14.49 22.74
CA ASN A 81 12.95 -15.72 23.25
C ASN A 81 11.42 -15.80 23.03
N GLY A 82 10.86 -14.97 22.14
CA GLY A 82 9.43 -14.94 21.82
C GLY A 82 9.15 -15.20 20.35
N GLY A 83 7.95 -14.78 19.91
CA GLY A 83 7.52 -14.86 18.52
C GLY A 83 8.12 -13.79 17.59
N THR A 84 8.00 -14.04 16.28
CA THR A 84 8.15 -13.00 15.25
C THR A 84 6.77 -12.57 14.76
N TYR A 85 6.52 -11.26 14.78
CA TYR A 85 5.30 -10.62 14.31
C TYR A 85 5.60 -9.85 13.02
N ASP A 86 5.05 -10.33 11.90
CA ASP A 86 5.33 -9.80 10.57
C ASP A 86 4.04 -9.28 9.91
N ALA A 87 4.09 -8.08 9.35
CA ALA A 87 2.99 -7.48 8.58
C ALA A 87 3.14 -7.70 7.06
N GLY A 88 4.21 -8.40 6.65
CA GLY A 88 4.56 -8.70 5.27
C GLY A 88 5.28 -7.55 4.58
N SER A 89 5.46 -7.68 3.27
CA SER A 89 6.06 -6.64 2.42
C SER A 89 5.12 -5.44 2.24
N ALA A 90 5.70 -4.26 2.20
CA ALA A 90 4.96 -3.03 1.94
C ALA A 90 4.38 -3.01 0.52
N PRO A 91 3.21 -2.40 0.30
CA PRO A 91 2.69 -2.17 -1.04
C PRO A 91 3.60 -1.22 -1.83
N GLY A 92 3.64 -1.41 -3.15
CA GLY A 92 4.54 -0.68 -4.06
C GLY A 92 4.46 0.85 -3.97
N THR A 93 3.33 1.40 -3.53
CA THR A 93 3.13 2.84 -3.38
C THR A 93 3.79 3.41 -2.13
N ILE A 94 3.99 2.61 -1.08
CA ILE A 94 4.79 2.97 0.10
C ILE A 94 6.27 2.71 -0.16
N SER A 95 6.61 1.58 -0.78
CA SER A 95 8.02 1.21 -1.03
C SER A 95 8.68 2.06 -2.12
N GLY A 96 7.90 2.75 -2.94
CA GLY A 96 8.35 3.57 -4.06
C GLY A 96 9.01 4.91 -3.66
N THR A 97 9.40 5.67 -4.69
CA THR A 97 9.98 7.00 -4.54
C THR A 97 8.88 8.00 -4.14
N GLY A 98 8.95 8.53 -2.91
CA GLY A 98 8.00 9.49 -2.36
C GLY A 98 6.93 8.89 -1.43
N GLY A 99 6.84 7.57 -1.36
CA GLY A 99 6.15 6.87 -0.27
C GLY A 99 7.06 6.67 0.93
N ASP A 100 6.49 6.57 2.11
CA ASP A 100 7.18 6.38 3.38
C ASP A 100 6.22 5.75 4.40
N CYS A 101 6.80 5.08 5.39
CA CYS A 101 6.05 4.42 6.45
C CYS A 101 6.93 4.35 7.70
N ASN A 102 6.47 4.99 8.78
CA ASN A 102 7.20 5.18 10.02
C ASN A 102 6.35 4.70 11.20
N VAL A 103 6.98 3.92 12.07
CA VAL A 103 6.39 3.41 13.31
C VAL A 103 7.05 4.11 14.48
N THR A 104 6.24 4.66 15.37
CA THR A 104 6.69 5.27 16.62
C THR A 104 6.16 4.44 17.77
N TYR A 105 7.02 4.16 18.75
CA TYR A 105 6.65 3.43 19.97
C TYR A 105 7.15 4.20 21.20
N ASN A 106 6.27 4.37 22.18
CA ASN A 106 6.60 4.92 23.50
C ASN A 106 6.60 3.77 24.51
N ALA A 107 7.78 3.36 24.98
CA ALA A 107 7.94 2.26 25.92
C ALA A 107 7.30 2.51 27.29
N THR A 108 7.20 3.78 27.71
CA THR A 108 6.60 4.13 29.01
C THR A 108 5.09 3.95 29.00
N THR A 109 4.44 4.37 27.90
CA THR A 109 2.96 4.29 27.77
C THR A 109 2.49 3.09 26.96
N GLN A 110 3.44 2.29 26.43
CA GLN A 110 3.21 1.20 25.48
C GLN A 110 2.37 1.61 24.25
N ALA A 111 2.46 2.87 23.84
CA ALA A 111 1.67 3.40 22.74
C ALA A 111 2.44 3.27 21.42
N VAL A 112 1.80 2.71 20.40
CA VAL A 112 2.32 2.65 19.03
C VAL A 112 1.58 3.65 18.16
N SER A 113 2.25 4.22 17.17
CA SER A 113 1.57 4.87 16.05
C SER A 113 2.28 4.56 14.74
N VAL A 114 1.51 4.45 13.66
CA VAL A 114 2.02 4.18 12.31
C VAL A 114 1.62 5.32 11.41
N THR A 115 2.60 6.07 10.90
CA THR A 115 2.42 7.15 9.93
C THR A 115 2.87 6.68 8.56
N TYR A 116 2.07 6.90 7.53
CA TYR A 116 2.36 6.46 6.18
C TYR A 116 1.92 7.47 5.12
N ASN A 117 2.62 7.46 3.99
CA ASN A 117 2.28 8.18 2.77
C ASN A 117 2.71 7.39 1.53
N GLY A 118 2.14 7.75 0.39
CA GLY A 118 2.36 7.09 -0.90
C GLY A 118 1.26 7.49 -1.87
N ALA A 119 0.08 6.88 -1.73
CA ALA A 119 -1.14 7.24 -2.45
C ALA A 119 -2.00 8.26 -1.68
N THR A 120 -1.76 8.44 -0.38
CA THR A 120 -2.41 9.46 0.45
C THR A 120 -1.54 10.71 0.62
N THR A 121 -2.10 11.87 0.27
CA THR A 121 -1.55 13.20 0.60
C THR A 121 -2.65 14.08 1.22
N PRO A 122 -2.44 14.65 2.43
CA PRO A 122 -1.27 14.51 3.31
C PRO A 122 -1.10 13.08 3.89
N ALA A 123 0.02 12.84 4.56
CA ALA A 123 0.29 11.58 5.27
C ALA A 123 -0.82 11.27 6.29
N LYS A 124 -1.07 9.99 6.53
CA LYS A 124 -2.06 9.51 7.51
C LYS A 124 -1.37 8.79 8.65
N THR A 125 -1.99 8.84 9.83
CA THR A 125 -1.49 8.18 11.04
C THR A 125 -2.57 7.29 11.65
N ILE A 126 -2.18 6.08 12.03
CA ILE A 126 -2.95 5.17 12.88
C ILE A 126 -2.35 5.27 14.29
N PRO A 127 -3.11 5.74 15.29
CA PRO A 127 -2.70 5.71 16.70
C PRO A 127 -2.87 4.31 17.29
#